data_AF-A0A1C6EVM0-F1
#
_entry.id   AF-A0A1C6EVM0-F1
#
_cell.length_a   1.000
_cell.length_b   1.000
_cell.length_c   1.000
_cell.angle_alpha   90.00
_cell.angle_beta   90.00
_cell.angle_gamma   90.00
#
_symmetry.space_group_name_H-M   'P 1'
#
loop_
_entity.id
_entity.type
_entity.pdbx_description
1 polymer ?
#
loop_
_entity_poly.entity_id
_entity_poly.type
_entity_poly.pdbx_seq_one_letter_code
_entity_poly.pdbx_strand_id
1 'polypeptide(L)'
;MKLKKIALITLSTMLAASCLAGCGNSKASGGFDTSKTITVMSREDGSGTRGAFVELFGVEQKDENGEKVDHTSDEAIITNSTSVMMTSVAGDTYGIGYISLGSLNDTVKALKIDGAEATVENIKSGSYKISRPFNIATKDKVSEVTQDFIDYIMSADGQAVIEENGYISASDAAAYSGSKPSGKIKIAGSSSVTPVMEKLKEAYLKVNTNAEIEIQQNDSTTGMTSAIEGICDIGMASRELKDTETAKGIKGTTIALDGIAVIVNKDNKAEDLTSEQVMKIYTGEITKWSDVLS
;
A
#
# COMPACT_ATOMS: atom_id res chain seq x y z
N MET A 1 -41.24 -83.46 -9.90
CA MET A 1 -41.72 -84.06 -11.17
C MET A 1 -41.55 -83.03 -12.28
N LYS A 2 -40.81 -83.40 -13.34
CA LYS A 2 -40.71 -82.77 -14.67
C LYS A 2 -39.95 -81.44 -14.85
N LEU A 3 -38.68 -81.66 -15.18
CA LEU A 3 -37.83 -81.02 -16.20
C LEU A 3 -38.51 -80.48 -17.49
N LYS A 4 -37.80 -79.53 -18.14
CA LYS A 4 -37.85 -79.03 -19.55
C LYS A 4 -38.76 -77.80 -19.76
N LYS A 5 -38.35 -76.72 -20.45
CA LYS A 5 -37.57 -76.65 -21.70
C LYS A 5 -36.73 -75.37 -21.83
N ILE A 6 -35.63 -75.55 -22.55
CA ILE A 6 -34.73 -74.60 -23.19
C ILE A 6 -35.47 -73.81 -24.29
N ALA A 7 -35.17 -72.52 -24.42
CA ALA A 7 -35.20 -71.80 -25.70
C ALA A 7 -34.09 -70.74 -25.71
N LEU A 8 -33.07 -70.99 -26.55
CA LEU A 8 -32.05 -70.03 -26.99
C LEU A 8 -32.72 -68.97 -27.89
N ILE A 9 -32.50 -67.68 -27.63
CA ILE A 9 -32.43 -66.66 -28.69
C ILE A 9 -31.27 -65.69 -28.37
N THR A 10 -30.56 -65.40 -29.44
CA THR A 10 -29.26 -64.75 -29.67
C THR A 10 -29.17 -63.26 -29.31
N LEU A 11 -28.01 -62.91 -28.74
CA LEU A 11 -27.08 -61.84 -29.13
C LEU A 11 -27.62 -60.49 -29.65
N SER A 12 -27.39 -59.43 -28.86
CA SER A 12 -26.86 -58.16 -29.37
C SER A 12 -26.32 -57.31 -28.21
N THR A 13 -25.00 -57.24 -28.11
CA THR A 13 -24.25 -56.29 -27.26
C THR A 13 -24.51 -54.87 -27.75
N MET A 14 -25.11 -54.03 -26.91
CA MET A 14 -25.14 -52.59 -27.11
C MET A 14 -24.42 -51.93 -25.93
N LEU A 15 -23.25 -51.37 -26.24
CA LEU A 15 -22.42 -50.58 -25.34
C LEU A 15 -23.22 -49.33 -24.91
N ALA A 16 -23.58 -49.24 -23.64
CA ALA A 16 -24.01 -47.98 -23.03
C ALA A 16 -22.80 -47.35 -22.34
N ALA A 17 -22.13 -46.44 -23.04
CA ALA A 17 -21.19 -45.51 -22.42
C ALA A 17 -21.99 -44.52 -21.60
N SER A 18 -22.04 -44.72 -20.28
CA SER A 18 -22.52 -43.71 -19.34
C SER A 18 -21.46 -42.60 -19.24
N CYS A 19 -21.64 -41.53 -20.00
CA CYS A 19 -20.92 -40.28 -19.76
C CYS A 19 -21.36 -39.73 -18.39
N LEU A 20 -20.46 -39.80 -17.42
CA LEU A 20 -20.50 -38.97 -16.23
C LEU A 20 -20.45 -37.51 -16.69
N ALA A 21 -21.56 -36.80 -16.58
CA ALA A 21 -21.58 -35.35 -16.65
C ALA A 21 -20.84 -34.83 -15.42
N GLY A 22 -19.52 -34.64 -15.57
CA GLY A 22 -18.75 -33.81 -14.66
C GLY A 22 -19.30 -32.39 -14.77
N CYS A 23 -19.91 -31.89 -13.70
CA CYS A 23 -20.05 -30.46 -13.48
C CYS A 23 -18.65 -29.88 -13.33
N GLY A 24 -17.97 -29.67 -14.46
CA GLY A 24 -16.83 -28.80 -14.55
C GLY A 24 -17.34 -27.41 -14.17
N ASN A 25 -16.81 -26.89 -13.07
CA ASN A 25 -16.95 -25.50 -12.69
C ASN A 25 -16.33 -24.68 -13.83
N SER A 26 -17.18 -24.26 -14.77
CA SER A 26 -16.82 -23.34 -15.83
C SER A 26 -16.35 -22.06 -15.14
N LYS A 27 -15.02 -21.88 -14.99
CA LYS A 27 -14.45 -20.54 -14.94
C LYS A 27 -15.05 -19.83 -16.14
N ALA A 28 -15.96 -18.89 -15.89
CA ALA A 28 -16.50 -18.04 -16.93
C ALA A 28 -15.30 -17.37 -17.60
N SER A 29 -14.96 -17.80 -18.81
CA SER A 29 -13.92 -17.19 -19.63
C SER A 29 -14.46 -15.92 -20.29
N GLY A 30 -15.17 -15.10 -19.52
CA GLY A 30 -15.46 -13.74 -19.95
C GLY A 30 -14.12 -13.02 -19.94
N GLY A 31 -13.62 -12.62 -21.11
CA GLY A 31 -12.51 -11.66 -21.18
C GLY A 31 -12.85 -10.43 -20.34
N PHE A 32 -11.82 -9.70 -19.91
CA PHE A 32 -11.99 -8.44 -19.21
C PHE A 32 -12.90 -7.50 -20.02
N ASP A 33 -14.03 -7.10 -19.46
CA ASP A 33 -15.02 -6.26 -20.14
C ASP A 33 -14.64 -4.79 -19.94
N THR A 34 -14.00 -4.19 -20.94
CA THR A 34 -13.55 -2.79 -20.87
C THR A 34 -14.71 -1.80 -20.76
N SER A 35 -15.95 -2.18 -21.08
CA SER A 35 -17.11 -1.29 -20.95
C SER A 35 -17.56 -1.08 -19.50
N LYS A 36 -17.02 -1.86 -18.56
CA LYS A 36 -17.33 -1.75 -17.13
C LYS A 36 -16.77 -0.48 -16.52
N THR A 37 -17.54 0.05 -15.57
CA THR A 37 -17.15 1.19 -14.74
C THR A 37 -15.92 0.84 -13.91
N ILE A 38 -15.02 1.81 -13.76
CA ILE A 38 -13.86 1.73 -12.88
C ILE A 38 -14.35 1.90 -11.44
N THR A 39 -14.08 0.91 -10.58
CA THR A 39 -14.31 1.07 -9.14
C THR A 39 -13.11 1.81 -8.54
N VAL A 40 -13.27 3.12 -8.32
CA VAL A 40 -12.23 3.95 -7.70
C VAL A 40 -12.18 3.70 -6.20
N MET A 41 -11.01 3.35 -5.67
CA MET A 41 -10.78 3.18 -4.24
C MET A 41 -9.79 4.23 -3.75
N SER A 42 -10.19 4.99 -2.73
CA SER A 42 -9.35 6.01 -2.09
C SER A 42 -9.08 5.66 -0.63
N ARG A 43 -8.26 6.48 0.01
CA ARG A 43 -7.88 6.34 1.41
C ARG A 43 -8.64 7.32 2.30
N GLU A 44 -8.73 6.97 3.58
CA GLU A 44 -9.37 7.75 4.61
C GLU A 44 -8.81 9.18 4.73
N ASP A 45 -9.66 10.11 5.18
CA ASP A 45 -9.20 11.44 5.57
C ASP A 45 -8.11 11.32 6.65
N GLY A 46 -7.07 12.13 6.52
CA GLY A 46 -5.88 12.05 7.39
C GLY A 46 -4.79 11.10 6.89
N SER A 47 -5.09 10.23 5.93
CA SER A 47 -4.10 9.36 5.27
C SER A 47 -2.99 10.16 4.62
N GLY A 48 -1.73 9.88 4.97
CA GLY A 48 -0.59 10.45 4.26
C GLY A 48 -0.49 9.97 2.82
N THR A 49 -0.99 8.76 2.53
CA THR A 49 -1.01 8.22 1.15
C THR A 49 -2.01 8.93 0.27
N ARG A 50 -3.20 9.24 0.80
CA ARG A 50 -4.12 10.11 0.07
C ARG A 50 -3.48 11.46 -0.19
N GLY A 51 -2.99 12.13 0.87
CA GLY A 51 -2.39 13.46 0.74
C GLY A 51 -1.28 13.54 -0.30
N ALA A 52 -0.32 12.60 -0.26
CA ALA A 52 0.73 12.56 -1.27
C ALA A 52 0.21 12.19 -2.66
N PHE A 53 -0.73 11.23 -2.76
CA PHE A 53 -1.30 10.81 -4.04
C PHE A 53 -2.03 11.95 -4.75
N VAL A 54 -2.92 12.65 -4.05
CA VAL A 54 -3.73 13.71 -4.66
C VAL A 54 -2.88 14.90 -5.10
N GLU A 55 -1.83 15.22 -4.35
CA GLU A 55 -0.86 16.24 -4.72
C GLU A 55 -0.02 15.83 -5.93
N LEU A 56 0.56 14.62 -5.92
CA LEU A 56 1.47 14.16 -6.97
C LEU A 56 0.77 13.94 -8.32
N PHE A 57 -0.50 13.53 -8.31
CA PHE A 57 -1.29 13.35 -9.53
C PHE A 57 -2.11 14.59 -9.92
N GLY A 58 -2.12 15.66 -9.12
CA GLY A 58 -2.89 16.88 -9.43
C GLY A 58 -4.41 16.74 -9.26
N VAL A 59 -4.85 15.77 -8.46
CA VAL A 59 -6.25 15.65 -8.00
C VAL A 59 -6.56 16.74 -6.98
N GLU A 60 -5.57 17.13 -6.18
CA GLU A 60 -5.65 18.33 -5.34
C GLU A 60 -5.31 19.56 -6.17
N GLN A 61 -6.23 20.51 -6.24
CA GLN A 61 -6.07 21.76 -6.99
C GLN A 61 -6.36 22.97 -6.10
N LYS A 62 -5.83 24.13 -6.48
CA LYS A 62 -6.12 25.37 -5.77
C LYS A 62 -7.44 25.96 -6.25
N ASP A 63 -8.31 26.33 -5.33
CA ASP A 63 -9.50 27.11 -5.62
C ASP A 63 -9.17 28.59 -5.94
N GLU A 64 -10.20 29.40 -6.18
CA GLU A 64 -10.06 30.83 -6.47
C GLU A 64 -9.39 31.63 -5.34
N ASN A 65 -9.41 31.11 -4.11
CA ASN A 65 -8.79 31.71 -2.92
C ASN A 65 -7.37 31.21 -2.67
N GLY A 66 -6.89 30.26 -3.49
CA GLY A 66 -5.59 29.63 -3.34
C GLY A 66 -5.56 28.49 -2.31
N GLU A 67 -6.72 28.07 -1.80
CA GLU A 67 -6.87 26.94 -0.88
C GLU A 67 -6.79 25.64 -1.66
N LYS A 68 -6.04 24.67 -1.13
CA LYS A 68 -5.91 23.33 -1.72
C LYS A 68 -7.20 22.54 -1.46
N VAL A 69 -7.85 22.09 -2.53
CA VAL A 69 -9.08 21.30 -2.52
C VAL A 69 -8.81 19.95 -3.18
N ASP A 70 -9.08 18.87 -2.45
CA ASP A 70 -9.02 17.50 -2.97
C ASP A 70 -10.29 17.21 -3.81
N HIS A 71 -10.12 17.02 -5.12
CA HIS A 71 -11.21 16.69 -6.05
C HIS A 71 -11.42 15.18 -6.25
N THR A 72 -10.97 14.34 -5.31
CA THR A 72 -11.30 12.91 -5.33
C THR A 72 -12.82 12.73 -5.40
N SER A 73 -13.28 11.91 -6.34
CA SER A 73 -14.70 11.64 -6.59
C SER A 73 -15.43 11.18 -5.32
N ASP A 74 -16.60 11.75 -5.07
CA ASP A 74 -17.50 11.35 -3.98
C ASP A 74 -18.00 9.90 -4.11
N GLU A 75 -17.88 9.29 -5.30
CA GLU A 75 -18.22 7.89 -5.55
C GLU A 75 -17.08 6.92 -5.16
N ALA A 76 -15.91 7.43 -4.79
CA ALA A 76 -14.76 6.60 -4.44
C ALA A 76 -15.02 5.80 -3.15
N ILE A 77 -14.69 4.51 -3.18
CA ILE A 77 -14.76 3.64 -2.00
C ILE A 77 -13.59 3.97 -1.07
N ILE A 78 -13.90 4.40 0.16
CA ILE A 78 -12.89 4.74 1.15
C ILE A 78 -12.40 3.50 1.89
N THR A 79 -11.07 3.31 1.91
CA THR A 79 -10.38 2.27 2.67
C THR A 79 -9.49 2.92 3.73
N ASN A 80 -9.39 2.31 4.92
CA ASN A 80 -8.74 2.93 6.08
C ASN A 80 -7.29 2.47 6.33
N SER A 81 -6.71 1.64 5.45
CA SER A 81 -5.35 1.13 5.61
C SER A 81 -4.80 0.55 4.31
N THR A 82 -3.49 0.39 4.25
CA THR A 82 -2.81 -0.27 3.14
C THR A 82 -3.31 -1.70 2.91
N SER A 83 -3.52 -2.48 3.98
CA SER A 83 -3.97 -3.88 3.87
C SER A 83 -5.42 -4.01 3.38
N VAL A 84 -6.31 -3.13 3.85
CA VAL A 84 -7.70 -3.08 3.35
C VAL A 84 -7.73 -2.67 1.88
N MET A 85 -6.95 -1.66 1.48
CA MET A 85 -6.83 -1.25 0.07
C MET A 85 -6.41 -2.42 -0.83
N MET A 86 -5.32 -3.13 -0.48
CA MET A 86 -4.86 -4.29 -1.25
C MET A 86 -5.92 -5.38 -1.36
N THR A 87 -6.60 -5.70 -0.24
CA THR A 87 -7.63 -6.74 -0.22
C THR A 87 -8.84 -6.36 -1.09
N SER A 88 -9.28 -5.10 -1.01
CA SER A 88 -10.39 -4.59 -1.82
C SER A 88 -10.07 -4.63 -3.31
N VAL A 89 -8.89 -4.16 -3.71
CA VAL A 89 -8.44 -4.20 -5.13
C VAL A 89 -8.28 -5.65 -5.62
N ALA A 90 -7.72 -6.53 -4.80
CA ALA A 90 -7.61 -7.96 -5.13
C ALA A 90 -8.98 -8.65 -5.28
N GLY A 91 -10.02 -8.14 -4.61
CA GLY A 91 -11.39 -8.66 -4.67
C GLY A 91 -12.25 -8.11 -5.81
N ASP A 92 -11.85 -6.99 -6.44
CA ASP A 92 -12.61 -6.33 -7.50
C ASP A 92 -11.81 -6.26 -8.81
N THR A 93 -12.18 -7.07 -9.80
CA THR A 93 -11.56 -7.10 -11.13
C THR A 93 -11.48 -5.73 -11.82
N TYR A 94 -12.42 -4.83 -11.54
CA TYR A 94 -12.49 -3.49 -12.14
C TYR A 94 -12.03 -2.38 -11.18
N GLY A 95 -11.50 -2.77 -10.01
CA GLY A 95 -10.98 -1.87 -8.99
C GLY A 95 -9.62 -1.28 -9.31
N ILE A 96 -9.44 0.00 -8.97
CA ILE A 96 -8.18 0.72 -8.94
C ILE A 96 -7.97 1.33 -7.56
N GLY A 97 -6.73 1.25 -7.06
CA GLY A 97 -6.33 1.84 -5.79
C GLY A 97 -4.87 2.28 -5.82
N TYR A 98 -4.36 2.72 -4.67
CA TYR A 98 -2.95 3.09 -4.53
C TYR A 98 -2.40 2.69 -3.16
N ILE A 99 -1.14 2.25 -3.13
CA ILE A 99 -0.46 1.77 -1.92
C ILE A 99 1.01 2.23 -1.89
N SER A 100 1.65 2.12 -0.71
CA SER A 100 3.11 2.19 -0.61
C SER A 100 3.73 1.05 -1.43
N LEU A 101 4.78 1.37 -2.19
CA LEU A 101 5.50 0.41 -3.01
C LEU A 101 6.13 -0.69 -2.15
N GLY A 102 6.67 -0.36 -0.97
CA GLY A 102 7.22 -1.36 -0.06
C GLY A 102 6.19 -2.34 0.51
N SER A 103 4.88 -2.11 0.30
CA SER A 103 3.81 -3.06 0.65
C SER A 103 3.32 -3.92 -0.52
N LEU A 104 3.78 -3.63 -1.76
CA LEU A 104 3.36 -4.33 -2.95
C LEU A 104 3.71 -5.82 -2.86
N ASN A 105 2.78 -6.67 -3.27
CA ASN A 105 2.96 -8.12 -3.32
C ASN A 105 2.09 -8.75 -4.43
N ASP A 106 2.21 -10.06 -4.59
CA ASP A 106 1.60 -10.82 -5.68
C ASP A 106 0.06 -10.94 -5.64
N THR A 107 -0.64 -10.30 -4.69
CA THR A 107 -2.12 -10.32 -4.64
C THR A 107 -2.77 -9.30 -5.57
N VAL A 108 -2.03 -8.27 -5.97
CA VAL A 108 -2.47 -7.20 -6.87
C VAL A 108 -1.42 -6.98 -7.97
N LYS A 109 -1.76 -6.17 -8.97
CA LYS A 109 -0.84 -5.78 -10.06
C LYS A 109 -0.60 -4.27 -9.97
N ALA A 110 0.67 -3.86 -9.95
CA ALA A 110 1.03 -2.44 -10.08
C ALA A 110 1.03 -2.03 -11.55
N LEU A 111 0.45 -0.87 -11.85
CA LEU A 111 0.48 -0.26 -13.18
C LEU A 111 1.79 0.51 -13.38
N LYS A 112 2.23 0.58 -14.64
CA LYS A 112 3.18 1.61 -15.05
C LYS A 112 2.50 2.97 -14.99
N ILE A 113 3.29 4.00 -14.70
CA ILE A 113 2.86 5.39 -14.73
C ILE A 113 3.77 6.14 -15.69
N ASP A 114 3.17 6.76 -16.71
CA ASP A 114 3.89 7.44 -17.78
C ASP A 114 4.96 6.53 -18.43
N GLY A 115 4.66 5.24 -18.59
CA GLY A 115 5.55 4.23 -19.15
C GLY A 115 6.61 3.68 -18.19
N ALA A 116 6.75 4.21 -16.97
CA ALA A 116 7.72 3.76 -15.98
C ALA A 116 7.10 2.78 -14.97
N GLU A 117 7.83 1.71 -14.64
CA GLU A 117 7.44 0.78 -13.58
C GLU A 117 7.72 1.39 -12.19
N ALA A 118 6.82 1.15 -11.24
CA ALA A 118 7.01 1.55 -9.85
C ALA A 118 8.11 0.69 -9.18
N THR A 119 9.36 1.09 -9.34
CA THR A 119 10.53 0.40 -8.76
C THR A 119 11.46 1.38 -8.07
N VAL A 120 12.24 0.89 -7.10
CA VAL A 120 13.28 1.67 -6.42
C VAL A 120 14.27 2.26 -7.42
N GLU A 121 14.67 1.49 -8.43
CA GLU A 121 15.58 1.94 -9.49
C GLU A 121 14.99 3.11 -10.29
N ASN A 122 13.73 3.00 -10.74
CA ASN A 122 13.08 4.04 -11.53
C ASN A 122 12.78 5.30 -10.69
N ILE A 123 12.55 5.17 -9.39
CA ILE A 123 12.41 6.32 -8.50
C ILE A 123 13.77 7.01 -8.33
N LYS A 124 14.85 6.26 -8.05
CA LYS A 124 16.20 6.79 -7.91
C LYS A 124 16.69 7.47 -9.20
N SER A 125 16.31 6.96 -10.37
CA SER A 125 16.65 7.56 -11.67
C SER A 125 15.77 8.76 -12.07
N GLY A 126 14.64 8.95 -11.38
CA GLY A 126 13.63 9.97 -11.69
C GLY A 126 12.70 9.62 -12.86
N SER A 127 12.79 8.41 -13.41
CA SER A 127 11.84 7.92 -14.43
C SER A 127 10.44 7.69 -13.84
N TYR A 128 10.34 7.24 -12.59
CA TYR A 128 9.07 7.13 -11.87
C TYR A 128 8.99 8.21 -10.79
N LYS A 129 8.11 9.20 -10.98
CA LYS A 129 8.07 10.43 -10.16
C LYS A 129 7.19 10.34 -8.93
N ILE A 130 6.34 9.32 -8.84
CA ILE A 130 5.33 9.21 -7.80
C ILE A 130 5.98 8.61 -6.54
N SER A 131 6.63 9.46 -5.76
CA SER A 131 7.32 9.09 -4.52
C SER A 131 7.16 10.18 -3.46
N ARG A 132 7.39 9.83 -2.20
CA ARG A 132 7.15 10.68 -1.03
C ARG A 132 8.09 10.33 0.12
N PRO A 133 8.28 11.22 1.09
CA PRO A 133 9.01 10.88 2.31
C PRO A 133 8.16 10.03 3.25
N PHE A 134 8.85 9.12 3.94
CA PHE A 134 8.42 8.58 5.21
C PHE A 134 9.12 9.36 6.31
N ASN A 135 8.31 10.04 7.11
CA ASN A 135 8.76 10.87 8.21
C ASN A 135 8.37 10.23 9.54
N ILE A 136 9.29 10.31 10.50
CA ILE A 136 8.96 10.19 11.92
C ILE A 136 8.95 11.59 12.53
N ALA A 137 8.18 11.79 13.60
CA ALA A 137 8.13 13.06 14.29
C ALA A 137 8.13 12.90 15.80
N THR A 138 8.88 13.75 16.50
CA THR A 138 8.98 13.76 17.95
C THR A 138 8.91 15.17 18.50
N LYS A 139 8.67 15.30 19.81
CA LYS A 139 8.94 16.56 20.52
C LYS A 139 10.44 16.83 20.62
N ASP A 140 10.81 18.06 20.98
CA ASP A 140 12.20 18.52 21.10
C ASP A 140 13.07 17.69 22.07
N LYS A 141 12.47 17.18 23.15
CA LYS A 141 13.16 16.34 24.13
C LYS A 141 12.49 14.98 24.16
N VAL A 142 13.27 13.96 23.85
CA VAL A 142 12.84 12.56 23.90
C VAL A 142 13.65 11.82 24.97
N SER A 143 13.16 10.63 25.36
CA SER A 143 13.91 9.76 26.27
C SER A 143 15.21 9.26 25.62
N GLU A 144 16.17 8.80 26.42
CA GLU A 144 17.43 8.23 25.92
C GLU A 144 17.18 7.05 24.97
N VAL A 145 16.23 6.16 25.32
CA VAL A 145 15.88 5.00 24.48
C VAL A 145 15.18 5.40 23.19
N THR A 146 14.37 6.46 23.21
CA THR A 146 13.75 7.01 21.99
C THR A 146 14.80 7.61 21.06
N GLN A 147 15.74 8.40 21.60
CA GLN A 147 16.82 8.98 20.79
C GLN A 147 17.70 7.88 20.21
N ASP A 148 18.09 6.89 21.01
CA ASP A 148 18.94 5.79 20.56
C ASP A 148 18.26 4.94 19.47
N PHE A 149 16.94 4.77 19.52
CA PHE A 149 16.19 4.13 18.42
C PHE A 149 16.15 4.98 17.15
N ILE A 150 16.02 6.31 17.26
CA ILE A 150 16.11 7.21 16.10
C ILE A 150 17.52 7.15 15.50
N ASP A 151 18.55 7.16 16.34
CA ASP A 151 19.94 7.04 15.92
C ASP A 151 20.19 5.68 15.23
N TYR A 152 19.58 4.60 15.71
CA TYR A 152 19.58 3.31 15.02
C TYR A 152 18.92 3.38 13.64
N ILE A 153 17.72 3.94 13.54
CA ILE A 153 17.00 4.08 12.25
C ILE A 153 17.87 4.83 11.24
N MET A 154 18.54 5.89 11.67
CA MET A 154 19.36 6.73 10.81
C MET A 154 20.76 6.18 10.55
N SER A 155 21.21 5.17 11.30
CA SER A 155 22.52 4.52 11.11
C SER A 155 22.58 3.69 9.83
N ALA A 156 23.79 3.32 9.39
CA ALA A 156 23.98 2.38 8.27
C ALA A 156 23.21 1.05 8.48
N ASP A 157 23.11 0.58 9.72
CA ASP A 157 22.42 -0.68 10.03
C ASP A 157 20.90 -0.55 9.88
N GLY A 158 20.32 0.58 10.31
CA GLY A 158 18.90 0.87 10.13
C GLY A 158 18.54 1.16 8.68
N GLN A 159 19.38 1.90 7.97
CA GLN A 159 19.18 2.19 6.55
C GLN A 159 19.32 0.94 5.67
N ALA A 160 20.18 -0.01 6.03
CA ALA A 160 20.21 -1.32 5.37
C ALA A 160 18.88 -2.07 5.51
N VAL A 161 18.25 -2.05 6.70
CA VAL A 161 16.92 -2.64 6.89
C VAL A 161 15.87 -1.96 6.00
N ILE A 162 15.93 -0.64 5.84
CA ILE A 162 15.03 0.12 4.96
C ILE A 162 15.18 -0.34 3.50
N GLU A 163 16.42 -0.42 2.99
CA GLU A 163 16.67 -0.83 1.60
C GLU A 163 16.30 -2.29 1.34
N GLU A 164 16.60 -3.21 2.27
CA GLU A 164 16.24 -4.63 2.18
C GLU A 164 14.72 -4.85 2.09
N ASN A 165 13.92 -3.91 2.60
CA ASN A 165 12.45 -3.96 2.57
C ASN A 165 11.83 -3.14 1.42
N GLY A 166 12.62 -2.76 0.41
CA GLY A 166 12.12 -2.16 -0.82
C GLY A 166 11.86 -0.65 -0.76
N TYR A 167 12.46 0.03 0.22
CA TYR A 167 12.42 1.48 0.37
C TYR A 167 13.76 2.11 -0.04
N ILE A 168 13.79 3.43 -0.16
CA ILE A 168 15.00 4.17 -0.52
C ILE A 168 15.60 4.80 0.74
N SER A 169 16.88 4.55 0.99
CA SER A 169 17.63 5.15 2.10
C SER A 169 17.53 6.68 2.11
N ALA A 170 17.44 7.25 3.32
CA ALA A 170 17.47 8.69 3.58
C ALA A 170 18.78 9.15 4.26
N SER A 171 19.72 8.24 4.53
CA SER A 171 20.97 8.57 5.23
C SER A 171 22.13 7.68 4.84
N ASP A 172 23.34 8.26 4.85
CA ASP A 172 24.62 7.56 4.68
C ASP A 172 25.46 7.62 5.97
N ALA A 173 24.81 7.61 7.14
CA ALA A 173 25.47 7.72 8.43
C ALA A 173 26.33 6.49 8.77
N ALA A 174 27.14 6.60 9.83
CA ALA A 174 27.96 5.49 10.32
C ALA A 174 27.10 4.32 10.86
N ALA A 175 27.74 3.16 11.05
CA ALA A 175 27.14 2.01 11.72
C ALA A 175 26.68 2.36 13.14
N TYR A 176 25.66 1.65 13.63
CA TYR A 176 25.08 1.93 14.94
C TYR A 176 26.06 1.56 16.06
N SER A 177 26.26 2.49 17.00
CA SER A 177 27.18 2.33 18.13
C SER A 177 26.50 2.56 19.50
N GLY A 178 25.18 2.38 19.57
CA GLY A 178 24.38 2.79 20.72
C GLY A 178 24.66 2.07 22.03
N SER A 179 24.15 2.65 23.13
CA SER A 179 24.49 2.28 24.52
C SER A 179 23.56 1.24 25.14
N LYS A 180 22.57 0.75 24.39
CA LYS A 180 21.51 -0.17 24.84
C LYS A 180 20.69 0.36 26.04
N PRO A 181 20.17 1.59 25.98
CA PRO A 181 19.37 2.16 27.06
C PRO A 181 18.08 1.36 27.28
N SER A 182 17.66 1.28 28.54
CA SER A 182 16.38 0.66 28.91
C SER A 182 15.24 1.65 28.81
N GLY A 183 14.06 1.18 28.41
CA GLY A 183 12.84 1.95 28.49
C GLY A 183 11.81 1.53 27.46
N LYS A 184 10.67 2.23 27.45
CA LYS A 184 9.55 1.95 26.57
C LYS A 184 9.37 3.07 25.56
N ILE A 185 9.19 2.70 24.30
CA ILE A 185 8.90 3.62 23.19
C ILE A 185 7.50 3.30 22.67
N LYS A 186 6.63 4.31 22.63
CA LYS A 186 5.33 4.25 21.98
C LYS A 186 5.40 4.95 20.63
N ILE A 187 4.99 4.26 19.58
CA ILE A 187 5.00 4.75 18.21
C ILE A 187 3.58 4.67 17.68
N ALA A 188 3.10 5.71 16.99
CA ALA A 188 1.79 5.69 16.36
C ALA A 188 1.79 6.41 15.01
N GLY A 189 0.98 5.97 14.06
CA GLY A 189 0.85 6.68 12.79
C GLY A 189 0.59 5.79 11.58
N SER A 190 0.97 6.33 10.43
CA SER A 190 0.69 5.82 9.10
C SER A 190 0.85 4.30 8.93
N SER A 191 -0.23 3.66 8.49
CA SER A 191 -0.27 2.29 8.00
C SER A 191 0.61 2.00 6.77
N SER A 192 1.17 3.02 6.12
CA SER A 192 2.19 2.82 5.09
C SER A 192 3.61 2.74 5.65
N VAL A 193 3.88 3.38 6.80
CA VAL A 193 5.19 3.35 7.48
C VAL A 193 5.31 2.14 8.40
N THR A 194 4.18 1.63 8.93
CA THR A 194 4.16 0.51 9.87
C THR A 194 4.97 -0.72 9.42
N PRO A 195 4.89 -1.21 8.16
CA PRO A 195 5.65 -2.40 7.75
C PRO A 195 7.17 -2.26 7.95
N VAL A 196 7.76 -1.14 7.52
CA VAL A 196 9.20 -0.90 7.69
C VAL A 196 9.56 -0.59 9.14
N MET A 197 8.69 0.10 9.88
CA MET A 197 8.91 0.39 11.30
C MET A 197 8.94 -0.89 12.15
N GLU A 198 8.09 -1.88 11.86
CA GLU A 198 8.15 -3.19 12.52
C GLU A 198 9.48 -3.90 12.23
N LYS A 199 10.02 -3.78 11.00
CA LYS A 199 11.34 -4.36 10.66
C LYS A 199 12.49 -3.66 11.34
N LEU A 200 12.45 -2.33 11.42
CA LEU A 200 13.41 -1.52 12.18
C LEU A 200 13.37 -1.88 13.67
N LYS A 201 12.16 -2.02 14.24
CA LYS A 201 11.97 -2.50 15.62
C LYS A 201 12.54 -3.91 15.83
N GLU A 202 12.20 -4.87 14.96
CA GLU A 202 12.71 -6.25 15.05
C GLU A 202 14.24 -6.29 15.04
N ALA A 203 14.88 -5.46 14.20
CA ALA A 203 16.32 -5.41 14.07
C ALA A 203 16.99 -4.67 15.26
N TYR A 204 16.41 -3.56 15.71
CA TYR A 204 16.88 -2.82 16.88
C TYR A 204 16.83 -3.65 18.16
N LEU A 205 15.73 -4.38 18.41
CA LEU A 205 15.57 -5.18 19.63
C LEU A 205 16.54 -6.36 19.72
N LYS A 206 17.16 -6.78 18.60
CA LYS A 206 18.27 -7.76 18.61
C LYS A 206 19.55 -7.18 19.19
N VAL A 207 19.79 -5.87 19.00
CA VAL A 207 21.01 -5.21 19.46
C VAL A 207 20.80 -4.46 20.78
N ASN A 208 19.60 -3.93 21.03
CA ASN A 208 19.18 -3.36 22.30
C ASN A 208 18.04 -4.17 22.94
N THR A 209 18.40 -5.15 23.77
CA THR A 209 17.45 -6.05 24.45
C THR A 209 16.74 -5.42 25.66
N ASN A 210 17.14 -4.20 26.06
CA ASN A 210 16.58 -3.52 27.23
C ASN A 210 15.40 -2.60 26.87
N ALA A 211 15.15 -2.41 25.58
CA ALA A 211 14.06 -1.59 25.07
C ALA A 211 12.77 -2.39 24.90
N GLU A 212 11.64 -1.72 25.08
CA GLU A 212 10.30 -2.20 24.73
C GLU A 212 9.71 -1.23 23.70
N ILE A 213 9.19 -1.72 22.58
CA ILE A 213 8.61 -0.86 21.53
C ILE A 213 7.19 -1.33 21.21
N GLU A 214 6.22 -0.42 21.38
CA GLU A 214 4.84 -0.60 20.98
C GLU A 214 4.51 0.25 19.77
N ILE A 215 3.94 -0.35 18.73
CA ILE A 215 3.54 0.34 17.50
C ILE A 215 2.02 0.25 17.38
N GLN A 216 1.37 1.41 17.27
CA GLN A 216 -0.05 1.53 17.02
C GLN A 216 -0.28 2.08 15.61
N GLN A 217 -0.79 1.24 14.73
CA GLN A 217 -1.14 1.64 13.37
C GLN A 217 -2.44 2.47 13.34
N ASN A 218 -2.39 3.63 12.70
CA ASN A 218 -3.53 4.47 12.33
C ASN A 218 -3.18 5.31 11.07
N ASP A 219 -3.74 6.51 10.89
CA ASP A 219 -3.39 7.43 9.81
C ASP A 219 -2.28 8.42 10.22
N SER A 220 -1.64 9.06 9.22
CA SER A 220 -0.55 10.01 9.48
C SER A 220 -0.96 11.17 10.38
N THR A 221 -2.19 11.69 10.22
CA THR A 221 -2.66 12.87 10.95
C THR A 221 -2.93 12.55 12.42
N THR A 222 -3.52 11.38 12.69
CA THR A 222 -3.68 10.88 14.06
C THR A 222 -2.32 10.60 14.71
N GLY A 223 -1.35 10.03 13.97
CA GLY A 223 0.02 9.82 14.44
C GLY A 223 0.73 11.12 14.84
N MET A 224 0.68 12.14 13.98
CA MET A 224 1.25 13.45 14.27
C MET A 224 0.57 14.12 15.48
N THR A 225 -0.77 14.03 15.55
CA THR A 225 -1.55 14.56 16.69
C THR A 225 -1.16 13.87 17.99
N SER A 226 -1.01 12.54 17.97
CA SER A 226 -0.57 11.76 19.13
C SER A 226 0.82 12.17 19.62
N ALA A 227 1.75 12.47 18.71
CA ALA A 227 3.08 12.96 19.06
C ALA A 227 3.04 14.39 19.64
N ILE A 228 2.22 15.28 19.06
CA ILE A 228 1.99 16.65 19.57
C ILE A 228 1.42 16.61 21.00
N GLU A 229 0.45 15.76 21.24
CA GLU A 229 -0.22 15.63 22.54
C GLU A 229 0.62 14.84 23.56
N GLY A 230 1.68 14.14 23.11
CA GLY A 230 2.53 13.30 23.96
C GLY A 230 1.88 11.98 24.35
N ILE A 231 0.92 11.50 23.56
CA ILE A 231 0.30 10.18 23.67
C ILE A 231 1.28 9.09 23.21
N CYS A 232 2.05 9.38 22.15
CA CYS A 232 3.17 8.57 21.69
C CYS A 232 4.48 9.38 21.71
N ASP A 233 5.60 8.67 21.74
CA ASP A 233 6.95 9.26 21.69
C ASP A 233 7.34 9.59 20.26
N ILE A 234 6.92 8.76 19.30
CA ILE A 234 7.19 8.91 17.87
C ILE A 234 5.87 8.85 17.08
N GLY A 235 5.58 9.89 16.31
CA GLY A 235 4.54 9.90 15.29
C GLY A 235 5.10 9.46 13.92
N MET A 236 4.33 8.72 13.12
CA MET A 236 4.72 8.31 11.76
C MET A 236 3.82 8.95 10.70
N ALA A 237 4.42 9.58 9.68
CA ALA A 237 3.71 10.16 8.55
C ALA A 237 4.32 9.70 7.23
N SER A 238 3.48 9.21 6.33
CA SER A 238 3.86 8.88 4.95
C SER A 238 3.57 10.06 4.00
N ARG A 239 4.01 11.25 4.40
CA ARG A 239 3.89 12.53 3.69
C ARG A 239 4.81 13.54 4.38
N GLU A 240 4.97 14.71 3.76
CA GLU A 240 5.53 15.87 4.46
C GLU A 240 4.70 16.22 5.71
N LEU A 241 5.39 16.73 6.73
CA LEU A 241 4.71 17.33 7.88
C LEU A 241 4.06 18.64 7.46
N LYS A 242 2.87 18.91 7.99
CA LYS A 242 2.18 20.18 7.75
C LYS A 242 2.80 21.27 8.63
N ASP A 243 2.81 22.51 8.14
CA ASP A 243 3.23 23.67 8.93
C ASP A 243 2.43 23.81 10.23
N THR A 244 1.14 23.45 10.20
CA THR A 244 0.27 23.44 11.38
C THR A 244 0.62 22.35 12.40
N GLU A 245 1.34 21.31 11.99
CA GLU A 245 1.85 20.25 12.86
C GLU A 245 3.18 20.68 13.48
N THR A 246 4.13 21.18 12.67
CA THR A 246 5.45 21.64 13.15
C THR A 246 5.34 22.87 14.06
N ALA A 247 4.40 23.78 13.80
CA ALA A 247 4.11 24.92 14.66
C ALA A 247 3.63 24.51 16.06
N LYS A 248 3.18 23.27 16.25
CA LYS A 248 2.78 22.70 17.56
C LYS A 248 3.94 22.00 18.29
N GLY A 249 5.17 22.13 17.81
CA GLY A 249 6.38 21.76 18.55
C GLY A 249 6.87 20.33 18.32
N ILE A 250 6.43 19.66 17.25
CA ILE A 250 7.07 18.44 16.77
C ILE A 250 8.08 18.74 15.66
N LYS A 251 9.14 17.93 15.59
CA LYS A 251 10.15 17.97 14.54
C LYS A 251 10.11 16.69 13.73
N GLY A 252 10.09 16.83 12.42
CA GLY A 252 10.15 15.71 11.47
C GLY A 252 11.58 15.24 11.22
N THR A 253 11.75 13.96 10.98
CA THR A 253 12.96 13.33 10.45
C THR A 253 12.55 12.38 9.33
N THR A 254 13.08 12.60 8.14
CA THR A 254 12.86 11.70 7.00
C THR A 254 13.71 10.45 7.18
N ILE A 255 13.07 9.30 7.25
CA ILE A 255 13.73 8.01 7.48
C ILE A 255 13.89 7.20 6.21
N ALA A 256 13.04 7.45 5.19
CA ALA A 256 13.09 6.78 3.89
C ALA A 256 12.33 7.60 2.84
N LEU A 257 12.57 7.29 1.55
CA LEU A 257 11.63 7.59 0.48
C LEU A 257 10.86 6.33 0.08
N ASP A 258 9.57 6.50 -0.21
CA ASP A 258 8.63 5.46 -0.63
C ASP A 258 7.99 5.82 -1.97
N GLY A 259 7.92 4.86 -2.88
CA GLY A 259 7.10 4.99 -4.09
C GLY A 259 5.62 4.80 -3.77
N ILE A 260 4.73 5.46 -4.52
CA ILE A 260 3.31 5.09 -4.50
C ILE A 260 3.03 4.26 -5.76
N ALA A 261 2.59 3.02 -5.56
CA ALA A 261 2.16 2.16 -6.66
C ALA A 261 0.65 2.33 -6.87
N VAL A 262 0.24 2.66 -8.10
CA VAL A 262 -1.16 2.53 -8.53
C VAL A 262 -1.40 1.06 -8.83
N ILE A 263 -2.40 0.48 -8.18
CA ILE A 263 -2.67 -0.96 -8.23
C ILE A 263 -4.04 -1.26 -8.80
N VAL A 264 -4.13 -2.38 -9.50
CA VAL A 264 -5.36 -2.97 -10.00
C VAL A 264 -5.39 -4.46 -9.65
N ASN A 265 -6.55 -5.08 -9.85
CA ASN A 265 -6.67 -6.52 -9.80
C ASN A 265 -5.73 -7.21 -10.81
N LYS A 266 -5.24 -8.42 -10.49
CA LYS A 266 -4.37 -9.20 -11.39
C LYS A 266 -5.03 -9.56 -12.71
N ASP A 267 -6.35 -9.72 -12.73
CA ASP A 267 -7.11 -10.06 -13.93
C ASP A 267 -7.42 -8.83 -14.80
N ASN A 268 -7.19 -7.62 -14.30
CA ASN A 268 -7.33 -6.37 -15.04
C ASN A 268 -6.29 -6.30 -16.18
N LYS A 269 -6.67 -5.74 -17.33
CA LYS A 269 -5.82 -5.69 -18.54
C LYS A 269 -5.04 -4.38 -18.71
N ALA A 270 -5.26 -3.39 -17.85
CA ALA A 270 -4.43 -2.19 -17.82
C ALA A 270 -2.98 -2.53 -17.45
N GLU A 271 -2.02 -2.02 -18.22
CA GLU A 271 -0.58 -2.19 -17.96
C GLU A 271 0.11 -0.86 -17.65
N ASP A 272 -0.41 0.24 -18.20
CA ASP A 272 0.15 1.58 -18.11
C ASP A 272 -0.99 2.60 -18.09
N LEU A 273 -0.80 3.68 -17.33
CA LEU A 273 -1.66 4.86 -17.34
C LEU A 273 -0.77 6.10 -17.32
N THR A 274 -1.20 7.14 -18.03
CA THR A 274 -0.57 8.46 -17.83
C THR A 274 -1.00 9.04 -16.49
N SER A 275 -0.16 9.92 -15.92
CA SER A 275 -0.52 10.67 -14.71
C SER A 275 -1.83 11.45 -14.89
N GLU A 276 -2.09 11.97 -16.10
CA GLU A 276 -3.33 12.65 -16.44
C GLU A 276 -4.54 11.71 -16.43
N GLN A 277 -4.39 10.47 -16.93
CA GLN A 277 -5.47 9.47 -16.87
C GLN A 277 -5.77 9.08 -15.43
N VAL A 278 -4.75 8.90 -14.58
CA VAL A 278 -4.96 8.63 -13.16
C VAL A 278 -5.70 9.77 -12.49
N MET A 279 -5.28 11.02 -12.69
CA MET A 279 -5.99 12.21 -12.20
C MET A 279 -7.47 12.17 -12.60
N LYS A 280 -7.77 12.01 -13.90
CA LYS A 280 -9.13 12.00 -14.44
C LYS A 280 -9.99 10.84 -13.94
N ILE A 281 -9.39 9.67 -13.67
CA ILE A 281 -10.09 8.55 -13.02
C ILE A 281 -10.50 8.95 -11.60
N TYR A 282 -9.57 9.53 -10.83
CA TYR A 282 -9.82 9.88 -9.44
C TYR A 282 -10.72 11.11 -9.28
N THR A 283 -10.80 12.01 -10.26
CA THR A 283 -11.78 13.12 -10.29
C THR A 283 -13.14 12.73 -10.88
N GLY A 284 -13.29 11.51 -11.40
CA GLY A 284 -14.54 11.01 -11.99
C GLY A 284 -14.81 11.47 -13.43
N GLU A 285 -13.85 12.11 -14.10
CA GLU A 285 -13.95 12.46 -15.52
C GLU A 285 -13.84 11.23 -16.43
N ILE A 286 -12.97 10.29 -16.07
CA ILE A 286 -12.86 8.97 -16.70
C ILE A 286 -13.53 7.96 -15.79
N THR A 287 -14.55 7.26 -16.30
CA THR A 287 -15.37 6.35 -15.50
C THR A 287 -15.36 4.92 -16.00
N LYS A 288 -14.86 4.63 -17.22
CA LYS A 288 -14.83 3.28 -17.78
C LYS A 288 -13.44 2.87 -18.23
N TRP A 289 -13.15 1.57 -18.14
CA TRP A 289 -11.86 1.04 -18.59
C TRP A 289 -11.64 1.22 -20.10
N SER A 290 -12.70 1.27 -20.91
CA SER A 290 -12.63 1.52 -22.37
C SER A 290 -12.07 2.89 -22.72
N ASP A 291 -12.08 3.84 -21.78
CA ASP A 291 -11.59 5.19 -22.01
C ASP A 291 -10.05 5.26 -21.88
N VAL A 292 -9.43 4.22 -21.31
CA VAL A 292 -7.98 4.12 -21.08
C VAL A 292 -7.36 2.85 -21.69
N LEU A 293 -8.17 1.85 -22.03
CA LEU A 293 -7.75 0.61 -22.69
C LEU A 293 -8.31 0.58 -24.11
N SER A 294 -7.45 0.92 -25.08
CA SER A 294 -7.71 0.77 -26.51
C SER A 294 -7.54 -0.68 -26.97
#